data_AF-A0A380Q9T4-F1
#
_entry.id   AF-A0A380Q9T4-F1
#
_cell.length_a   1.000
_cell.length_b   1.000
_cell.length_c   1.000
_cell.angle_alpha   90.00
_cell.angle_beta   90.00
_cell.angle_gamma   90.00
#
_symmetry.space_group_name_H-M   'P 1'
#
loop_
_entity.id
_entity.type
_entity.pdbx_description
1 polymer ?
#
loop_
_entity_poly.entity_id
_entity_poly.type
_entity_poly.pdbx_seq_one_letter_code
_entity_poly.pdbx_strand_id
1 'polypeptide(L)' 'MGGYRAGFEANGNIKLKDFNITTDLGPASQEVELILSVEGVQVK' A
#
# COMPACT_ATOMS: atom_id res chain seq x y z
N MET A 1 -11.01 5.89 -29.54
CA MET A 1 -11.52 5.52 -28.20
C MET A 1 -11.04 4.11 -27.90
N GLY A 2 -9.92 3.94 -27.21
CA GLY A 2 -9.38 2.59 -26.98
C GLY A 2 -7.99 2.63 -26.37
N GLY A 3 -7.91 3.04 -25.10
CA GLY A 3 -6.73 2.81 -24.27
C GLY A 3 -6.88 1.47 -23.54
N TYR A 4 -5.78 0.72 -23.41
CA TYR A 4 -5.77 -0.52 -22.64
C TYR A 4 -5.78 -0.21 -21.14
N ARG A 5 -6.55 -0.97 -20.36
CA ARG A 5 -6.65 -0.83 -18.91
C ARG A 5 -6.35 -2.16 -18.23
N ALA A 6 -5.58 -2.13 -17.14
CA ALA A 6 -5.26 -3.30 -16.33
C ALA A 6 -5.33 -2.97 -14.84
N GLY A 7 -6.01 -3.81 -14.06
CA GLY A 7 -6.12 -3.69 -12.60
C GLY A 7 -5.09 -4.56 -11.87
N PHE A 8 -4.58 -4.06 -10.76
CA PHE A 8 -3.61 -4.74 -9.90
C PHE A 8 -3.98 -4.54 -8.43
N GLU A 9 -3.84 -5.59 -7.63
CA GLU A 9 -4.00 -5.56 -6.19
C GLU A 9 -2.69 -5.98 -5.53
N ALA A 10 -2.32 -5.29 -4.45
CA ALA A 10 -1.15 -5.62 -3.65
C ALA A 10 -1.43 -5.39 -2.17
N ASN A 11 -0.83 -6.22 -1.33
CA ASN A 11 -0.83 -6.05 0.11
C ASN A 11 0.59 -6.18 0.67
N GLY A 12 0.81 -5.61 1.85
CA GLY A 12 2.08 -5.75 2.55
C GLY A 12 2.08 -5.08 3.91
N ASN A 13 3.05 -5.42 4.75
CA ASN A 13 3.17 -4.89 6.09
C ASN A 13 4.42 -4.03 6.23
N ILE A 14 4.30 -2.95 6.99
CA ILE A 14 5.41 -2.06 7.33
C ILE A 14 5.49 -1.88 8.84
N LYS A 15 6.69 -1.98 9.42
CA LYS A 15 6.93 -1.62 10.81
C LYS A 15 7.00 -0.11 10.97
N LEU A 16 6.27 0.43 11.95
CA LEU A 16 6.25 1.87 12.25
C LEU A 16 7.66 2.43 12.51
N LYS A 17 8.48 1.66 13.22
CA LYS A 17 9.83 2.07 13.63
C LYS A 17 10.81 2.24 12.46
N ASP A 18 10.61 1.50 11.37
CA ASP A 18 11.46 1.61 10.17
C ASP A 18 11.33 3.00 9.50
N PHE A 19 10.24 3.72 9.82
CA PHE A 19 9.91 5.05 9.28
C PHE A 19 9.95 6.15 10.36
N ASN A 20 10.68 5.94 11.45
CA ASN A 20 10.79 6.88 12.59
C ASN A 20 9.45 7.24 13.26
N ILE A 21 8.41 6.41 13.12
CA ILE A 21 7.17 6.54 13.89
C ILE A 21 7.40 5.85 15.23
N THR A 22 7.76 6.64 16.24
CA THR A 22 8.19 6.14 17.55
C THR A 22 7.10 6.13 18.62
N THR A 23 5.91 6.66 18.32
CA THR A 23 4.76 6.60 19.24
C THR A 23 4.38 5.15 19.49
N ASP A 24 4.41 4.72 20.74
CA ASP A 24 4.01 3.37 21.11
C ASP A 24 2.48 3.27 21.19
N LEU A 25 1.90 2.44 20.31
CA LEU A 25 0.47 2.18 20.23
C LEU A 25 0.10 0.83 20.89
N GLY A 26 1.05 0.21 21.60
CA GLY A 26 0.91 -1.09 22.24
C GLY A 26 1.44 -2.25 21.41
N PRO A 27 1.63 -3.43 22.02
CA PRO A 27 2.32 -4.57 21.40
C PRO A 27 1.62 -5.14 20.16
N ALA A 28 0.30 -4.95 20.03
CA ALA A 28 -0.47 -5.39 18.88
C ALA A 28 -0.38 -4.43 17.67
N SER A 29 0.16 -3.22 17.85
CA SER A 29 0.06 -2.11 16.90
C SER A 29 1.44 -1.60 16.47
N GLN A 30 2.36 -2.52 16.17
CA GLN A 30 3.74 -2.20 15.75
C GLN A 30 3.90 -2.16 14.22
N GLU A 31 2.93 -2.70 13.49
CA GLU A 31 2.90 -2.78 12.03
C GLU A 31 1.63 -2.15 11.47
N VAL A 32 1.74 -1.62 10.25
CA VAL A 32 0.63 -1.15 9.43
C VAL A 32 0.48 -2.10 8.24
N GLU A 33 -0.75 -2.58 8.02
CA GLU A 33 -1.13 -3.26 6.80
C GLU A 33 -1.44 -2.24 5.71
N LEU A 34 -0.78 -2.38 4.57
CA LEU A 34 -1.05 -1.62 3.35
C LEU A 34 -1.87 -2.49 2.41
N ILE A 35 -3.01 -1.95 1.96
CA ILE A 35 -3.86 -2.56 0.94
C ILE A 35 -3.91 -1.57 -0.23
N LEU A 36 -3.41 -1.99 -1.39
CA LEU A 36 -3.33 -1.17 -2.60
C LEU A 36 -4.18 -1.79 -3.71
N SER A 37 -4.93 -0.93 -4.38
CA SER A 37 -5.64 -1.23 -5.62
C SER A 37 -5.26 -0.17 -6.66
N VAL A 38 -4.75 -0.60 -7.81
CA VAL A 38 -4.21 0.27 -8.86
C VAL A 38 -4.80 -0.10 -10.20
N GLU A 39 -5.18 0.89 -11.00
CA GLU A 39 -5.59 0.70 -12.39
C GLU A 39 -4.62 1.43 -13.33
N GLY A 40 -3.88 0.68 -14.12
CA GLY A 40 -3.02 1.21 -15.17
C GLY A 40 -3.83 1.54 -16.42
N VAL A 41 -3.61 2.73 -16.99
CA VAL A 41 -4.23 3.16 -18.25
C VAL A 41 -3.13 3.45 -19.27
N GLN A 42 -3.11 2.67 -20.36
CA GLN A 42 -2.27 2.95 -21.51
C GLN A 42 -3.00 3.93 -22.43
N VAL A 43 -2.55 5.19 -22.43
CA VAL A 43 -3.00 6.21 -23.38
C VAL A 43 -2.17 6.07 -24.66
N LYS A 44 -2.83 6.17 -25.81
CA LYS A 44 -2.21 6.05 -27.13
C LYS A 44 -1.63 7.38 -27.59
#